data_AF-A0AAV6ZEY0-F1
#
_entry.id   AF-A0AAV6ZEY0-F1
#
_cell.length_a   1.000
_cell.length_b   1.000
_cell.length_c   1.000
_cell.angle_alpha   90.00
_cell.angle_beta   90.00
_cell.angle_gamma   90.00
#
_symmetry.space_group_name_H-M   'P 1'
#
loop_
_entity.id
_entity.type
_entity.pdbx_description
1 polymer ?
#
loop_
_entity_poly.entity_id
_entity_poly.type
_entity_poly.pdbx_seq_one_letter_code
_entity_poly.pdbx_strand_id
1 'polypeptide(L)'
;QRFEKKYLAELSSGSLSKSTQFEYAWCLIRSKYTDDIKKGVMILEDLLPKGSKDEQRDYLFYLAVAHHRLKEYEKALKYVRTLLSKEPKNTQALELEKVIEKKMQKEGLVGMAIVGGMALGVAGIAGLIGLAISKSK
;
A
#
# COMPACT_ATOMS: atom_id res chain seq x y z
N GLN A 1 8.24 23.88 -4.58
CA GLN A 1 8.18 25.33 -4.24
C GLN A 1 6.98 26.06 -4.86
N ARG A 2 6.59 25.87 -6.13
CA ARG A 2 5.42 26.59 -6.71
C ARG A 2 4.09 26.28 -5.99
N PHE A 3 3.85 25.02 -5.64
CA PHE A 3 2.62 24.58 -4.95
C PHE A 3 2.54 25.05 -3.50
N GLU A 4 3.67 25.08 -2.80
CA GLU A 4 3.77 25.60 -1.44
C GLU A 4 3.45 27.10 -1.38
N LYS A 5 4.01 27.89 -2.30
CA LYS A 5 3.68 29.32 -2.42
C LYS A 5 2.19 29.54 -2.69
N LYS A 6 1.59 28.71 -3.55
CA LYS A 6 0.15 28.77 -3.86
C LYS A 6 -0.71 28.40 -2.64
N TYR A 7 -0.34 27.33 -1.93
CA TYR A 7 -1.01 26.91 -0.70
C TYR A 7 -0.95 27.99 0.39
N LEU A 8 0.22 28.59 0.62
CA LEU A 8 0.38 29.66 1.62
C LEU A 8 -0.38 30.93 1.21
N ALA A 9 -0.40 31.26 -0.09
CA ALA A 9 -1.19 32.38 -0.60
C ALA A 9 -2.70 32.16 -0.38
N GLU A 10 -3.22 30.98 -0.70
CA GLU A 10 -4.63 30.63 -0.47
C GLU A 10 -4.99 30.51 1.03
N LEU A 11 -4.05 30.04 1.86
CA LEU A 11 -4.20 30.03 3.31
C LEU A 11 -4.32 31.45 3.86
N SER A 12 -3.48 32.37 3.36
CA SER A 12 -3.51 33.78 3.76
C SER A 12 -4.72 34.56 3.24
N SER A 13 -5.30 34.14 2.11
CA SER A 13 -6.50 34.76 1.55
C SER A 13 -7.80 34.21 2.14
N GLY A 14 -7.74 33.19 3.00
CA GLY A 14 -8.90 32.62 3.69
C GLY A 14 -9.77 31.67 2.85
N SER A 15 -9.40 31.42 1.59
CA SER A 15 -10.12 30.52 0.68
C SER A 15 -9.19 29.45 0.12
N LEU A 16 -8.93 28.42 0.93
CA LEU A 16 -8.16 27.25 0.53
C LEU A 16 -8.98 26.28 -0.30
N SER A 17 -8.59 26.10 -1.57
CA SER A 17 -9.24 25.13 -2.44
C SER A 17 -8.78 23.71 -2.11
N LYS A 18 -9.73 22.77 -2.06
CA LYS A 18 -9.45 21.33 -1.88
C LYS A 18 -8.44 20.80 -2.91
N SER A 19 -8.54 21.28 -4.15
CA SER A 19 -7.61 20.92 -5.23
C SER A 19 -6.19 21.40 -4.93
N THR A 20 -6.02 22.62 -4.42
CA THR A 20 -4.70 23.16 -4.04
C THR A 20 -4.12 22.43 -2.83
N GLN A 21 -4.95 22.09 -1.84
CA GLN A 21 -4.54 21.26 -0.69
C GLN A 21 -4.06 19.88 -1.15
N PHE A 22 -4.80 19.27 -2.07
CA PHE A 22 -4.44 17.98 -2.66
C PHE A 22 -3.13 18.05 -3.47
N GLU A 23 -2.97 19.03 -4.36
CA GLU A 23 -1.73 19.26 -5.13
C GLU A 23 -0.50 19.42 -4.22
N TYR A 24 -0.67 20.15 -3.12
CA TYR A 24 0.39 20.32 -2.13
C TYR A 24 0.72 19.02 -1.40
N ALA A 25 -0.29 18.28 -0.92
CA ALA A 25 -0.12 16.98 -0.28
C ALA A 25 0.55 15.96 -1.22
N TRP A 26 0.15 15.93 -2.49
CA TRP A 26 0.73 15.11 -3.54
C TRP A 26 2.23 15.37 -3.71
N CYS A 27 2.65 16.65 -3.71
CA CYS A 27 4.06 17.01 -3.76
C CYS A 27 4.83 16.55 -2.52
N LEU A 28 4.23 16.72 -1.34
CA LEU A 28 4.82 16.34 -0.06
C LEU A 28 5.04 14.82 0.05
N ILE A 29 4.06 14.01 -0.36
CA ILE A 29 4.15 12.54 -0.37
C ILE A 29 5.26 12.05 -1.30
N ARG A 30 5.58 12.83 -2.35
CA ARG A 30 6.68 12.54 -3.29
C ARG A 30 8.04 13.03 -2.80
N SER A 31 8.11 13.78 -1.70
CA SER A 31 9.37 14.26 -1.11
C SER A 31 10.29 13.10 -0.68
N LYS A 32 11.56 13.41 -0.45
CA LYS A 32 12.54 12.49 0.14
C LYS A 32 12.49 12.49 1.67
N TYR A 33 11.95 13.54 2.27
CA TYR A 33 11.90 13.71 3.72
C TYR A 33 10.65 13.04 4.30
N THR A 34 10.84 12.21 5.33
CA THR A 34 9.76 11.50 6.02
C THR A 34 8.74 12.47 6.62
N ASP A 35 9.18 13.61 7.15
CA ASP A 35 8.29 14.60 7.75
C ASP A 35 7.38 15.28 6.73
N ASP A 36 7.87 15.50 5.51
CA ASP A 36 7.04 15.99 4.41
C ASP A 36 5.96 14.98 4.06
N ILE A 37 6.33 13.70 3.95
CA ILE A 37 5.38 12.62 3.66
C ILE A 37 4.29 12.57 4.75
N LYS A 38 4.67 12.66 6.02
CA LYS A 38 3.72 12.70 7.16
C LYS A 38 2.79 13.91 7.08
N LYS A 39 3.31 15.10 6.76
CA LYS A 39 2.48 16.30 6.53
C LYS A 39 1.50 16.09 5.38
N GLY A 40 1.94 15.49 4.28
CA GLY A 40 1.09 15.16 3.15
C GLY A 40 -0.03 14.18 3.52
N VAL A 41 0.27 13.16 4.33
CA VAL A 41 -0.73 12.23 4.88
C VAL A 41 -1.77 12.99 5.70
N MET A 42 -1.36 13.84 6.64
CA MET A 42 -2.28 14.61 7.47
C MET A 42 -3.23 15.48 6.64
N ILE A 43 -2.72 16.12 5.58
CA ILE A 43 -3.55 16.93 4.68
C ILE A 43 -4.54 16.06 3.90
N LEU A 44 -4.12 14.89 3.40
CA LEU A 44 -5.02 13.97 2.71
C LEU A 44 -6.09 13.38 3.63
N GLU A 45 -5.75 13.07 4.88
CA GLU A 45 -6.72 12.56 5.87
C GLU A 45 -7.77 13.61 6.23
N ASP A 46 -7.39 14.89 6.33
CA ASP A 46 -8.33 16.00 6.55
C ASP A 46 -9.21 16.27 5.31
N LEU A 47 -8.68 16.04 4.10
CA LEU A 47 -9.43 16.13 2.84
C LEU A 47 -10.38 14.96 2.61
N LEU A 48 -10.06 13.76 3.11
CA LEU A 48 -10.82 12.53 2.90
C LEU A 48 -12.32 12.66 3.22
N PRO A 49 -12.74 13.16 4.39
CA PRO A 49 -14.17 13.36 4.69
C PRO A 49 -14.81 14.52 3.91
N LYS A 50 -14.01 15.45 3.38
CA LYS A 50 -14.47 16.66 2.66
C LYS A 50 -14.58 16.43 1.14
N GLY A 51 -14.01 15.33 0.64
CA GLY A 51 -14.01 14.93 -0.76
C GLY A 51 -15.29 14.23 -1.20
N SER A 52 -15.62 14.37 -2.47
CA SER A 52 -16.64 13.58 -3.17
C SER A 52 -16.21 12.11 -3.30
N LYS A 53 -17.12 11.23 -3.73
CA LYS A 53 -16.82 9.79 -3.87
C LYS A 53 -15.64 9.51 -4.82
N ASP A 54 -15.52 10.30 -5.88
CA ASP A 54 -14.44 10.17 -6.86
C ASP A 54 -13.11 10.68 -6.28
N GLU A 55 -13.11 11.87 -5.67
CA GLU A 55 -11.90 12.41 -5.01
C GLU A 55 -11.41 11.52 -3.86
N GLN A 56 -12.33 10.93 -3.08
CA GLN A 56 -11.99 9.99 -2.03
C GLN A 56 -11.21 8.77 -2.55
N ARG A 57 -11.46 8.34 -3.79
CA ARG A 57 -10.71 7.22 -4.38
C ARG A 57 -9.26 7.60 -4.60
N ASP A 58 -9.03 8.79 -5.16
CA ASP A 58 -7.68 9.34 -5.36
C ASP A 58 -6.97 9.53 -4.01
N TYR A 59 -7.66 10.06 -3.01
CA TYR A 59 -7.09 10.29 -1.68
C TYR A 59 -6.69 8.97 -1.00
N LEU A 60 -7.54 7.93 -1.08
CA LEU A 60 -7.22 6.59 -0.55
C LEU A 60 -6.02 5.98 -1.25
N PHE A 61 -5.92 6.13 -2.57
CA PHE A 61 -4.78 5.64 -3.33
C PHE A 61 -3.48 6.29 -2.87
N TYR A 62 -3.47 7.62 -2.70
CA TYR A 62 -2.27 8.34 -2.28
C TYR A 62 -1.91 8.16 -0.81
N LEU A 63 -2.90 7.94 0.06
CA LEU A 63 -2.66 7.51 1.44
C LEU A 63 -1.96 6.15 1.48
N ALA A 64 -2.41 5.18 0.68
CA ALA A 64 -1.76 3.88 0.58
C ALA A 64 -0.29 4.00 0.13
N VAL A 65 -0.02 4.82 -0.90
CA VAL A 65 1.35 5.09 -1.37
C VAL A 65 2.20 5.77 -0.28
N ALA A 66 1.66 6.76 0.43
CA ALA A 66 2.37 7.47 1.47
C ALA A 66 2.75 6.53 2.63
N HIS A 67 1.80 5.74 3.15
CA HIS A 67 2.07 4.76 4.20
C HIS A 67 3.04 3.66 3.76
N HIS A 68 2.95 3.22 2.49
CA HIS A 68 3.94 2.28 1.92
C HIS A 68 5.37 2.85 1.99
N ARG A 69 5.55 4.14 1.66
CA ARG A 69 6.85 4.81 1.77
C ARG A 69 7.32 5.01 3.20
N LEU A 70 6.39 5.19 4.14
CA LEU A 70 6.67 5.24 5.58
C LEU A 70 6.96 3.87 6.21
N LYS A 71 6.89 2.78 5.42
CA LYS A 71 6.97 1.38 5.87
C LYS A 71 5.84 0.96 6.82
N GLU A 72 4.74 1.71 6.84
CA GLU A 72 3.54 1.38 7.59
C GLU A 72 2.63 0.49 6.74
N TYR A 73 3.11 -0.71 6.39
CA TYR A 73 2.48 -1.58 5.39
C TYR A 73 1.05 -2.02 5.75
N GLU A 74 0.75 -2.23 7.04
CA GLU A 74 -0.59 -2.58 7.49
C GLU A 74 -1.62 -1.48 7.19
N LYS A 75 -1.26 -0.22 7.47
CA LYS A 75 -2.13 0.93 7.13
C LYS A 75 -2.25 1.09 5.62
N ALA A 76 -1.15 0.92 4.89
CA ALA A 76 -1.15 0.98 3.43
C ALA A 76 -2.12 -0.06 2.83
N LEU A 77 -2.09 -1.30 3.32
CA LEU A 77 -3.03 -2.36 2.91
C LEU A 77 -4.47 -2.01 3.25
N LYS A 78 -4.73 -1.50 4.45
CA LYS A 78 -6.08 -1.08 4.85
C LYS A 78 -6.67 -0.05 3.88
N TYR A 79 -5.89 0.96 3.50
CA TYR A 79 -6.33 1.98 2.55
C TYR A 79 -6.56 1.42 1.15
N VAL A 80 -5.64 0.60 0.64
CA VAL A 80 -5.76 0.01 -0.70
C VAL A 80 -6.95 -0.96 -0.79
N ARG A 81 -7.20 -1.77 0.24
CA ARG A 81 -8.36 -2.67 0.29
C ARG A 81 -9.68 -1.92 0.39
N THR A 82 -9.69 -0.79 1.11
CA THR A 82 -10.85 0.10 1.15
C THR A 82 -11.15 0.69 -0.23
N LEU A 83 -10.10 1.06 -0.99
CA LEU A 83 -10.24 1.51 -2.38
C LEU A 83 -10.77 0.38 -3.28
N LEU A 84 -10.18 -0.82 -3.21
CA LEU A 84 -10.60 -1.98 -4.00
C LEU A 84 -12.03 -2.46 -3.67
N SER A 85 -12.49 -2.25 -2.43
CA SER A 85 -13.88 -2.53 -2.06
C SER A 85 -14.87 -1.62 -2.80
N LYS A 86 -14.45 -0.39 -3.13
CA LYS A 86 -15.24 0.56 -3.94
C LYS A 86 -15.03 0.35 -5.44
N GLU A 87 -13.81 0.03 -5.86
CA GLU A 87 -13.41 -0.16 -7.25
C GLU A 87 -12.60 -1.45 -7.46
N PRO A 88 -13.26 -2.62 -7.51
CA PRO A 88 -12.56 -3.90 -7.60
C PRO A 88 -11.86 -4.12 -8.96
N LYS A 89 -12.22 -3.34 -9.98
CA LYS A 89 -11.62 -3.40 -11.32
C LYS A 89 -10.40 -2.48 -11.48
N ASN A 90 -10.01 -1.74 -10.44
CA ASN A 90 -8.90 -0.82 -10.50
C ASN A 90 -7.57 -1.60 -10.50
N THR A 91 -6.97 -1.77 -11.67
CA THR A 91 -5.72 -2.52 -11.86
C THR A 91 -4.54 -1.87 -11.13
N GLN A 92 -4.52 -0.54 -11.01
CA GLN A 92 -3.46 0.18 -10.31
C GLN A 92 -3.50 -0.11 -8.80
N ALA A 93 -4.70 -0.12 -8.21
CA ALA A 93 -4.88 -0.46 -6.79
C ALA A 93 -4.54 -1.94 -6.50
N LEU A 94 -4.89 -2.86 -7.41
CA LEU A 94 -4.52 -4.28 -7.30
C LEU A 94 -3.01 -4.50 -7.39
N GLU A 95 -2.33 -3.78 -8.27
CA GLU A 95 -0.88 -3.84 -8.39
C GLU A 95 -0.20 -3.27 -7.14
N LEU A 96 -0.70 -2.14 -6.63
CA LEU A 96 -0.20 -1.54 -5.39
C LEU A 96 -0.36 -2.47 -4.19
N GLU A 97 -1.50 -3.16 -4.05
CA GLU A 97 -1.71 -4.18 -3.03
C GLU A 97 -0.62 -5.26 -3.08
N LYS A 98 -0.41 -5.86 -4.25
CA LYS A 98 0.61 -6.91 -4.45
C LYS A 98 2.02 -6.41 -4.11
N VAL A 99 2.35 -5.18 -4.49
CA VAL A 99 3.66 -4.57 -4.17
C VAL A 99 3.83 -4.40 -2.66
N ILE A 100 2.78 -3.95 -1.96
CA ILE A 100 2.80 -3.80 -0.50
C ILE A 100 2.93 -5.16 0.19
N GLU A 101 2.13 -6.17 -0.20
CA GLU A 101 2.17 -7.51 0.38
C GLU A 101 3.55 -8.17 0.16
N LYS A 102 4.10 -8.09 -1.04
CA LYS A 102 5.44 -8.61 -1.36
C LYS A 102 6.53 -7.94 -0.52
N LYS A 103 6.41 -6.64 -0.26
CA LYS A 103 7.33 -5.90 0.61
C LYS A 103 7.19 -6.31 2.06
N MET A 104 5.96 -6.47 2.55
CA MET A 104 5.68 -6.95 3.91
C MET A 104 6.24 -8.35 4.15
N GLN A 105 6.08 -9.27 3.17
CA GLN A 105 6.69 -10.60 3.19
C GLN A 105 8.22 -10.54 3.21
N LYS A 106 8.82 -9.71 2.35
CA LYS A 106 10.27 -9.55 2.26
C LYS A 106 10.89 -9.00 3.55
N GLU A 107 10.19 -8.09 4.23
CA GLU A 107 10.65 -7.51 5.49
C GLU A 107 10.31 -8.38 6.72
N GLY A 108 9.77 -9.60 6.51
CA GLY A 108 9.47 -10.55 7.59
C GLY A 108 8.31 -10.12 8.49
N LEU A 109 7.55 -9.11 8.08
CA LEU A 109 6.38 -8.58 8.79
C LEU A 109 5.14 -9.47 8.58
N VAL A 110 5.21 -10.41 7.63
CA VAL A 110 4.27 -11.52 7.52
C VAL A 110 4.73 -12.61 8.48
N GLY A 111 3.97 -12.83 9.55
CA GLY A 111 4.19 -13.94 10.47
C GLY A 111 4.37 -15.26 9.71
N MET A 112 5.16 -16.17 10.29
CA MET A 112 5.71 -17.42 9.73
C MET A 112 4.72 -18.44 9.11
N ALA A 113 3.47 -18.07 8.83
CA ALA A 113 2.41 -18.93 8.34
C ALA A 113 2.30 -19.01 6.80
N ILE A 114 2.96 -18.13 6.03
CA ILE A 114 2.90 -18.11 4.56
C ILE A 114 4.25 -18.51 3.94
N VAL A 115 4.84 -19.62 4.40
CA VAL A 115 5.97 -20.29 3.71
C VAL A 115 5.61 -21.75 3.39
N GLY A 116 4.33 -22.02 3.12
CA GLY A 116 3.83 -23.36 2.80
C GLY A 116 3.64 -23.66 1.32
N GLY A 117 4.02 -22.77 0.39
CA GLY A 117 3.57 -22.84 -1.00
C GLY A 117 4.63 -23.09 -2.09
N MET A 118 5.93 -22.97 -1.80
CA MET A 118 6.94 -23.01 -2.87
C MET A 118 8.29 -23.61 -2.42
N ALA A 119 8.23 -24.70 -1.65
CA ALA A 119 9.40 -25.51 -1.29
C ALA A 119 9.12 -27.01 -1.52
N LEU A 120 8.59 -27.38 -2.68
CA LEU A 120 8.52 -28.76 -3.18
C LEU A 120 8.72 -28.68 -4.71
N GLY A 121 9.74 -29.26 -5.34
CA GLY A 121 10.91 -29.94 -4.85
C GLY A 121 11.91 -30.02 -6.01
N VAL A 122 13.19 -29.78 -5.71
CA VAL A 122 14.31 -30.12 -6.58
C VAL A 122 15.37 -30.77 -5.68
N ALA A 123 15.04 -31.94 -5.11
CA ALA A 123 15.97 -32.92 -4.55
C ALA A 123 15.17 -34.03 -3.86
N GLY A 124 15.00 -35.17 -4.54
CA GLY A 124 14.33 -36.34 -3.96
C GLY A 124 14.03 -37.46 -4.95
N ILE A 125 14.88 -37.67 -5.97
CA ILE A 125 14.88 -38.93 -6.71
C ILE A 125 15.62 -39.93 -5.83
N ALA A 126 14.88 -40.76 -5.07
CA ALA A 126 15.22 -42.14 -4.67
C ALA A 126 14.39 -42.56 -3.44
N GLY A 127 13.60 -43.63 -3.56
CA GLY A 127 13.35 -44.49 -2.39
C GLY A 127 11.92 -44.82 -1.97
N LEU A 128 10.88 -44.69 -2.81
CA LEU A 128 9.52 -45.18 -2.46
C LEU A 128 8.90 -46.11 -3.50
N ILE A 129 9.70 -47.02 -4.08
CA ILE A 129 9.19 -48.19 -4.79
C ILE A 129 10.06 -49.38 -4.39
N GLY A 130 9.52 -50.29 -3.56
CA GLY A 130 10.13 -51.62 -3.35
C GLY A 130 10.49 -51.96 -1.91
N LEU A 131 9.52 -52.02 -1.00
CA LEU A 131 9.64 -52.85 0.21
C LEU A 131 8.24 -53.32 0.65
N ALA A 132 7.65 -54.17 -0.18
CA ALA A 132 6.53 -55.00 0.20
C ALA A 132 6.72 -56.37 -0.46
N ILE A 133 7.15 -57.35 0.33
CA ILE A 133 6.65 -58.73 0.46
C ILE A 133 7.66 -59.43 1.39
N SER A 134 7.33 -59.44 2.69
CA SER A 134 7.95 -60.35 3.65
C SER A 134 7.13 -61.65 3.65
N LYS A 135 7.86 -62.74 3.49
CA LYS A 135 7.41 -64.14 3.49
C LYS A 135 6.98 -64.53 4.91
N SER A 136 5.84 -65.19 5.10
CA SER A 136 5.61 -66.06 6.26
C SER A 136 4.49 -67.08 6.04
N LYS A 137 4.95 -68.35 6.09
CA LYS A 137 4.32 -69.63 6.43
C LYS A 137 3.17 -70.18 5.59
#